data_AF-A0A6L4YJM5-F1
#
_entry.id   AF-A0A6L4YJM5-F1
#
_cell.length_a   1.000
_cell.length_b   1.000
_cell.length_c   1.000
_cell.angle_alpha   90.00
_cell.angle_beta   90.00
_cell.angle_gamma   90.00
#
_symmetry.space_group_name_H-M   'P 1'
#
loop_
_entity.id
_entity.type
_entity.pdbx_description
1 polymer ?
#
loop_
_entity_poly.entity_id
_entity_poly.type
_entity_poly.pdbx_seq_one_letter_code
_entity_poly.pdbx_strand_id
1 'polypeptide(L)' 'MNTLTASEARANLYRLIDQTVESHEPIIISGKRSSAVLLSAEDWSAIQETLYLLAVPGMRESIKAGMAEPLAKSSKGLKW' A
#
# COMPACT_ATOMS: atom_id res chain seq x y z
N MET A 1 -7.30 9.78 8.06
CA MET A 1 -7.06 10.62 6.84
C MET A 1 -6.94 12.07 7.25
N ASN A 2 -5.70 12.57 7.26
CA ASN A 2 -5.42 13.98 7.51
C ASN A 2 -5.56 14.75 6.19
N THR A 3 -6.31 15.86 6.21
CA THR A 3 -6.50 16.73 5.03
C THR A 3 -5.76 18.03 5.27
N LEU A 4 -4.83 18.36 4.38
CA LEU A 4 -4.05 19.60 4.41
C LEU A 4 -4.38 20.44 3.19
N THR A 5 -4.19 21.76 3.28
CA THR A 5 -4.22 22.62 2.10
C THR A 5 -2.95 22.46 1.28
N ALA A 6 -3.01 22.78 -0.02
CA ALA A 6 -1.82 22.78 -0.89
C ALA A 6 -0.70 23.70 -0.36
N SER A 7 -1.04 24.80 0.32
CA SER A 7 -0.07 25.72 0.92
C SER A 7 0.66 25.09 2.10
N GLU A 8 -0.06 24.42 3.02
CA GLU A 8 0.53 23.72 4.16
C GLU A 8 1.38 22.53 3.68
N ALA A 9 0.90 21.79 2.68
CA ALA A 9 1.64 20.69 2.09
C ALA A 9 2.95 21.14 1.45
N ARG A 10 2.94 22.24 0.70
CA ARG A 10 4.15 22.83 0.12
C ARG A 10 5.17 23.22 1.19
N ALA A 11 4.71 23.84 2.28
CA ALA A 11 5.59 24.27 3.36
C ALA A 11 6.24 23.10 4.14
N ASN A 12 5.62 21.90 4.10
CA ASN A 12 6.03 20.76 4.92
C ASN A 12 6.36 19.50 4.10
N LEU A 13 6.61 19.64 2.79
CA LEU A 13 6.59 18.49 1.86
C LEU A 13 7.52 17.34 2.28
N TYR A 14 8.77 17.63 2.66
CA TYR A 14 9.72 16.60 3.09
C TYR A 14 9.22 15.82 4.31
N ARG A 15 8.76 16.52 5.34
CA ARG A 15 8.19 15.90 6.54
C ARG A 15 6.96 15.05 6.22
N LEU A 16 6.12 15.48 5.27
CA LEU A 16 4.94 14.74 4.86
C LEU A 16 5.31 13.46 4.09
N ILE A 17 6.37 13.48 3.27
CA ILE A 17 6.89 12.28 2.63
C ILE A 17 7.34 11.26 3.68
N ASP A 18 8.19 11.67 4.63
CA ASP A 18 8.65 10.79 5.71
C ASP A 18 7.48 10.23 6.51
N GLN A 19 6.52 11.09 6.86
CA GLN A 19 5.30 10.68 7.55
C GLN A 19 4.52 9.60 6.78
N THR A 20 4.36 9.72 5.45
CA THR A 20 3.66 8.69 4.67
C THR A 20 4.39 7.34 4.64
N VAL A 21 5.72 7.35 4.69
CA VAL A 21 6.54 6.12 4.77
C VAL A 21 6.42 5.49 6.16
N GLU A 22 6.49 6.27 7.22
CA GLU A 22 6.45 5.75 8.59
C GLU A 22 5.06 5.25 9.00
N SER A 23 4.01 5.96 8.62
CA SER A 23 2.64 5.64 9.05
C SER A 23 1.89 4.73 8.09
N HIS A 24 2.35 4.58 6.84
CA HIS A 24 1.61 3.93 5.76
C HIS A 24 0.17 4.44 5.62
N GLU A 25 -0.04 5.75 5.89
CA GLU A 25 -1.35 6.38 5.77
C GLU A 25 -1.37 7.44 4.65
N PRO A 26 -2.42 7.48 3.82
CA PRO A 26 -2.58 8.52 2.82
C PRO A 26 -2.86 9.89 3.44
N ILE A 27 -2.27 10.92 2.85
CA ILE A 27 -2.55 12.32 3.18
C ILE A 27 -3.29 12.97 2.02
N ILE A 28 -4.43 13.61 2.30
CA ILE A 28 -5.19 14.34 1.29
C ILE A 28 -4.71 15.78 1.24
N ILE A 29 -4.36 16.24 0.04
CA ILE A 29 -3.96 17.63 -0.21
C ILE A 29 -5.09 18.30 -0.98
N SER A 30 -5.77 19.25 -0.34
CA SER A 30 -6.84 20.05 -0.92
C SER A 30 -6.27 21.31 -1.58
N GLY A 31 -6.49 21.44 -2.88
CA GLY A 31 -6.25 22.67 -3.64
C GLY A 31 -7.53 23.47 -3.83
N LYS A 32 -7.41 24.68 -4.39
CA LYS A 32 -8.57 25.56 -4.66
C LYS A 32 -9.54 24.99 -5.70
N ARG A 33 -9.07 24.13 -6.61
CA ARG A 33 -9.86 23.58 -7.73
C ARG A 33 -9.91 22.05 -7.74
N SER A 34 -8.92 21.41 -7.13
CA SER A 34 -8.72 19.96 -7.19
C SER A 34 -8.00 19.49 -5.94
N SER A 35 -8.17 18.22 -5.59
CA SER A 35 -7.45 17.57 -4.51
C SER A 35 -6.54 16.47 -5.07
N ALA A 36 -5.49 16.15 -4.32
CA ALA A 36 -4.58 15.05 -4.60
C ALA A 36 -4.38 14.20 -3.33
N VAL A 37 -3.85 12.99 -3.51
CA VAL A 37 -3.46 12.12 -2.40
C VAL A 37 -1.95 11.91 -2.48
N LEU A 38 -1.28 12.11 -1.36
CA LEU A 38 0.12 11.74 -1.17
C LEU A 38 0.17 10.35 -0.50
N LEU A 39 0.95 9.46 -1.10
CA LEU A 39 1.23 8.11 -0.64
C LEU A 39 2.75 7.90 -0.63
N SER A 40 3.23 6.98 0.20
CA SER A 40 4.59 6.47 0.04
C SER A 40 4.71 5.74 -1.30
N ALA A 41 5.92 5.73 -1.87
CA ALA A 41 6.16 5.03 -3.14
C ALA A 41 5.97 3.51 -2.99
N GLU A 42 6.27 2.97 -1.81
CA GLU A 42 6.07 1.56 -1.48
C GLU A 42 4.58 1.21 -1.46
N ASP A 43 3.75 1.98 -0.75
CA ASP A 43 2.31 1.72 -0.69
C ASP A 43 1.66 1.84 -2.07
N TRP A 44 2.08 2.84 -2.87
CA TRP A 44 1.61 2.96 -4.25
C TRP A 44 1.96 1.72 -5.09
N SER A 45 3.18 1.21 -4.96
CA SER A 45 3.63 0.01 -5.66
C SER A 45 2.85 -1.23 -5.22
N ALA A 46 2.63 -1.39 -3.90
CA ALA A 46 1.84 -2.49 -3.34
C ALA A 46 0.38 -2.46 -3.80
N ILE A 47 -0.22 -1.26 -3.92
CA ILE A 47 -1.57 -1.08 -4.49
C ILE A 47 -1.58 -1.53 -5.95
N GLN A 48 -0.61 -1.11 -6.76
CA GLN A 48 -0.53 -1.51 -8.16
C GLN A 48 -0.35 -3.02 -8.32
N GLU A 49 0.52 -3.64 -7.52
CA GLU A 49 0.72 -5.10 -7.51
C GLU A 49 -0.57 -5.83 -7.12
N THR A 50 -1.25 -5.36 -6.07
CA THR A 50 -2.52 -5.94 -5.64
C THR A 50 -3.56 -5.88 -6.75
N LEU A 51 -3.71 -4.72 -7.41
CA LEU A 51 -4.62 -4.56 -8.54
C LEU A 51 -4.24 -5.47 -9.71
N TYR A 52 -2.95 -5.63 -9.99
CA TYR A 52 -2.45 -6.55 -11.01
C TYR A 52 -2.81 -8.01 -10.69
N LEU A 53 -2.56 -8.47 -9.47
CA LEU A 53 -2.89 -9.83 -9.04
C LEU A 53 -4.40 -10.09 -9.12
N LEU A 54 -5.22 -9.11 -8.72
CA LEU A 54 -6.67 -9.22 -8.81
C LEU A 54 -7.21 -9.26 -10.25
N ALA A 55 -6.46 -8.74 -11.22
CA ALA A 55 -6.84 -8.82 -12.63
C ALA A 55 -6.60 -10.21 -13.25
N VAL A 56 -5.78 -11.06 -12.62
CA VAL A 56 -5.52 -12.43 -13.09
C VAL A 56 -6.64 -13.36 -12.63
N PRO A 57 -7.39 -14.03 -13.55
CA PRO A 57 -8.50 -14.91 -13.17
C PRO A 57 -8.06 -16.02 -12.20
N GLY A 58 -8.79 -16.17 -11.09
CA GLY A 58 -8.54 -17.19 -10.06
C GLY A 58 -7.33 -16.93 -9.15
N MET A 59 -6.55 -15.86 -9.38
CA MET A 59 -5.36 -15.54 -8.60
C MET A 59 -5.70 -15.19 -7.15
N ARG A 60 -6.76 -14.39 -6.93
CA ARG A 60 -7.22 -14.02 -5.59
C ARG A 60 -7.55 -15.25 -4.75
N GLU A 61 -8.29 -16.19 -5.33
CA GLU A 61 -8.73 -17.42 -4.69
C GLU A 61 -7.54 -18.31 -4.39
N SER A 62 -6.60 -18.44 -5.33
CA SER A 62 -5.35 -19.18 -5.14
C SER A 62 -4.52 -18.63 -3.98
N ILE A 63 -4.33 -17.30 -3.91
CA ILE A 63 -3.61 -16.64 -2.81
C ILE A 63 -4.31 -16.89 -1.48
N LYS A 64 -5.63 -16.72 -1.41
CA LYS A 64 -6.41 -16.99 -0.19
C LYS A 64 -6.31 -18.45 0.27
N ALA A 65 -6.36 -19.40 -0.65
CA ALA A 65 -6.21 -20.82 -0.35
C ALA A 65 -4.81 -21.11 0.22
N GLY A 66 -3.76 -20.53 -0.36
CA GLY A 66 -2.39 -20.63 0.14
C GLY A 66 -2.23 -20.03 1.54
N MET A 67 -2.84 -18.86 1.81
CA MET A 67 -2.81 -18.23 3.14
C MET A 67 -3.52 -19.06 4.23
N ALA A 68 -4.52 -19.85 3.86
CA ALA A 68 -5.25 -20.73 4.78
C ALA A 68 -4.54 -22.08 4.99
N GLU A 69 -3.51 -22.40 4.20
CA GLU A 69 -2.77 -23.65 4.35
C GLU A 69 -1.96 -23.65 5.65
N PRO A 70 -2.07 -24.70 6.50
CA PRO A 70 -1.28 -24.79 7.71
C PRO A 70 0.22 -24.80 7.41
N LEU A 71 1.01 -23.99 8.13
CA LEU A 71 2.47 -23.90 7.94
C LEU A 71 3.19 -25.24 8.05
N ALA A 72 2.65 -26.19 8.83
CA ALA A 72 3.17 -27.55 8.96
C ALA A 72 3.13 -28.36 7.64
N LYS A 73 2.28 -27.96 6.68
CA LYS A 73 2.27 -28.54 5.32
C LYS A 73 3.27 -27.86 4.39
N SER A 74 3.65 -26.63 4.70
CA SER A 74 4.65 -25.86 3.95
C SER A 74 6.09 -26.25 4.33
N SER A 75 6.31 -26.80 5.53
CA SER A 75 7.62 -27.32 5.93
C SER A 75 7.86 -28.70 5.34
N LYS A 76 8.85 -28.81 4.45
CA LYS A 76 9.40 -30.09 4.04
C LYS A 76 10.56 -30.41 4.98
N GLY A 77 10.45 -31.49 5.76
CA GLY A 77 11.59 -32.04 6.47
C GLY A 77 12.69 -32.37 5.47
N LEU A 78 13.88 -31.80 5.67
CA LEU A 78 15.05 -32.16 4.88
C LEU A 78 15.34 -33.65 5.16
N LYS A 79 15.44 -34.46 4.10
CA LYS A 79 15.61 -35.91 4.19
C LYS A 79 17.04 -36.34 4.53
N TRP A 80 17.89 -35.42 4.94
CA TRP A 80 19.30 -35.62 5.19
C TRP A 80 19.66 -35.17 6.60
#